data_AF-A0A016V279-F1
#
_entry.id   AF-A0A016V279-F1
#
_cell.length_a   1.000
_cell.length_b   1.000
_cell.length_c   1.000
_cell.angle_alpha   90.00
_cell.angle_beta   90.00
_cell.angle_gamma   90.00
#
_symmetry.space_group_name_H-M   'P 1'
#
loop_
_entity.id
_entity.type
_entity.pdbx_description
1 polymer ?
#
loop_
_entity_poly.entity_id
_entity_poly.type
_entity_poly.pdbx_seq_one_letter_code
_entity_poly.pdbx_strand_id
1 'polypeptide(L)'
;MIAVVVAILLAAVAAAPSEVTSKSKCEYFLQKIPGMNPLVLTDQNGKKCRGVVEIPLCRGYCKTSESGTYTFPHRVQNSSACALIVTGIQIVPLTDCDEGADEKIKSVSLPTGDRCGCKSFPFD
;
A
#
# COMPACT_ATOMS: atom_id res chain seq x y z
N MET A 1 -25.47 37.96 -55.28
CA MET A 1 -24.76 38.77 -54.25
C MET A 1 -25.68 38.92 -53.06
N ILE A 2 -25.13 38.99 -51.84
CA ILE A 2 -25.75 38.81 -50.51
C ILE A 2 -25.59 37.34 -50.06
N ALA A 3 -24.36 36.88 -49.79
CA ALA A 3 -23.70 36.99 -48.48
C ALA A 3 -24.60 36.37 -47.38
N VAL A 4 -24.59 35.04 -47.27
CA VAL A 4 -23.84 34.33 -46.21
C VAL A 4 -24.11 34.94 -44.83
N VAL A 5 -25.24 34.55 -44.23
CA VAL A 5 -25.44 34.65 -42.78
C VAL A 5 -25.64 33.23 -42.27
N VAL A 6 -24.56 32.45 -42.34
CA VAL A 6 -24.46 31.17 -41.64
C VAL A 6 -24.37 31.52 -40.17
N ALA A 7 -25.44 31.22 -39.44
CA ALA A 7 -25.51 31.32 -37.99
C ALA A 7 -24.49 30.37 -37.38
N ILE A 8 -23.26 30.87 -37.15
CA ILE A 8 -22.25 30.19 -36.37
C ILE A 8 -22.66 30.37 -34.91
N LEU A 9 -23.52 29.47 -34.44
CA LEU A 9 -23.66 29.16 -33.02
C LEU A 9 -22.31 28.57 -32.56
N LEU A 10 -21.43 29.43 -32.04
CA LEU A 10 -20.31 29.00 -31.23
C LEU A 10 -20.86 28.36 -29.96
N ALA A 11 -21.08 27.06 -30.00
CA ALA A 11 -21.18 26.25 -28.80
C ALA A 11 -19.81 26.33 -28.09
N ALA A 12 -19.72 27.19 -27.08
CA ALA A 12 -18.64 27.15 -26.11
C ALA A 12 -18.78 25.83 -25.33
N VAL A 13 -18.14 24.78 -25.84
CA VAL A 13 -17.93 23.55 -25.10
C VAL A 13 -16.95 23.90 -23.98
N ALA A 14 -17.50 24.28 -22.83
CA ALA A 14 -16.73 24.31 -21.59
C ALA A 14 -16.18 22.91 -21.40
N ALA A 15 -14.87 22.75 -21.62
CA ALA A 15 -14.16 21.55 -21.26
C ALA A 15 -14.28 21.41 -19.74
N ALA A 16 -15.26 20.62 -19.30
CA ALA A 16 -15.33 20.19 -17.92
C ALA A 16 -13.95 19.59 -17.59
N PRO A 17 -13.32 19.97 -16.47
CA PRO A 17 -12.09 19.31 -16.06
C PRO A 17 -12.41 17.83 -16.01
N SER A 18 -11.63 17.02 -16.74
CA SER A 18 -11.74 15.58 -16.68
C SER A 18 -11.69 15.21 -15.21
N GLU A 19 -12.83 14.78 -14.65
CA GLU A 19 -12.84 14.19 -13.33
C GLU A 19 -11.83 13.07 -13.40
N VAL A 20 -10.68 13.27 -12.74
CA VAL A 20 -9.73 12.20 -12.49
C VAL A 20 -10.46 11.28 -11.52
N THR A 21 -11.32 10.43 -12.08
CA THR A 21 -11.84 9.23 -11.45
C THR A 21 -10.66 8.27 -11.30
N SER A 22 -9.71 8.65 -10.45
CA SER A 22 -8.71 7.74 -9.92
C SER A 22 -9.47 6.79 -9.01
N LYS A 23 -10.04 5.75 -9.61
CA LYS A 23 -10.58 4.60 -8.89
C LYS A 23 -9.39 4.02 -8.13
N SER A 24 -9.36 4.17 -6.81
CA SER A 24 -8.30 3.62 -5.97
C SER A 24 -8.12 2.14 -6.31
N LYS A 25 -6.90 1.76 -6.69
CA LYS A 25 -6.53 0.37 -6.96
C LYS A 25 -5.55 -0.02 -5.86
N CYS A 26 -5.96 -0.85 -4.92
CA CYS A 26 -5.12 -1.30 -3.80
C CYS A 26 -5.29 -2.82 -3.68
N GLU A 27 -4.28 -3.57 -4.14
CA GLU A 27 -4.34 -5.02 -4.31
C GLU A 27 -3.47 -5.73 -3.27
N TYR A 28 -3.99 -6.85 -2.79
CA TYR A 28 -3.30 -7.76 -1.87
C TYR A 28 -2.51 -8.82 -2.64
N PHE A 29 -1.31 -9.12 -2.18
CA PHE A 29 -0.52 -10.24 -2.68
C PHE A 29 0.50 -10.70 -1.64
N LEU A 30 0.86 -11.98 -1.71
CA LEU A 30 1.94 -12.56 -0.93
C LEU A 30 3.25 -12.48 -1.70
N GLN A 31 4.34 -12.08 -1.04
CA GLN A 31 5.66 -12.03 -1.66
C GLN A 31 6.74 -12.56 -0.72
N LYS A 32 7.71 -13.28 -1.28
CA LYS A 32 8.98 -13.62 -0.61
C LYS A 32 9.90 -12.40 -0.62
N ILE A 33 10.53 -12.10 0.51
CA ILE A 33 11.43 -10.95 0.62
C ILE A 33 12.69 -11.22 -0.24
N PRO A 34 12.97 -10.41 -1.28
CA PRO A 34 14.16 -10.56 -2.09
C PRO A 34 15.43 -10.44 -1.22
N GLY A 35 16.40 -11.34 -1.42
CA GLY A 35 17.65 -11.34 -0.65
C GLY A 35 17.54 -11.87 0.79
N MET A 36 16.34 -12.13 1.30
CA MET A 36 16.09 -12.71 2.62
C MET A 36 15.33 -14.05 2.54
N ASN A 37 15.34 -14.70 1.38
CA ASN A 37 14.74 -16.01 1.17
C ASN A 37 15.82 -17.04 0.79
N PRO A 38 16.06 -18.08 1.61
CA PRO A 38 15.39 -18.37 2.88
C PRO A 38 15.78 -17.36 3.98
N LEU A 39 14.84 -17.08 4.87
CA LEU A 39 15.08 -16.28 6.06
C LEU A 39 15.99 -17.09 6.98
N VAL A 40 17.07 -16.49 7.47
CA VAL A 40 18.02 -17.14 8.39
C VAL A 40 18.04 -16.39 9.71
N LEU A 41 17.63 -17.05 10.79
CA LEU A 41 17.74 -16.54 12.16
C LEU A 41 18.89 -17.24 12.85
N THR A 42 19.66 -16.49 13.66
CA THR A 42 20.81 -17.01 14.40
C THR A 42 20.59 -16.76 15.89
N ASP A 43 20.77 -17.80 16.70
CA ASP A 43 20.70 -17.73 18.16
C ASP A 43 22.04 -17.23 18.76
N GLN A 44 22.05 -16.87 20.05
CA GLN A 44 23.22 -16.46 20.82
C GLN A 44 24.33 -17.52 20.81
N ASN A 45 23.97 -18.80 20.68
CA ASN A 45 24.89 -19.92 20.57
C ASN A 45 25.42 -20.15 19.14
N GLY A 46 25.10 -19.27 18.18
CA GLY A 46 25.53 -19.36 16.79
C GLY A 46 24.76 -20.37 15.93
N LYS A 47 23.77 -21.07 16.51
CA LYS A 47 22.88 -22.01 15.81
C LYS A 47 21.88 -21.27 14.93
N LYS A 48 21.52 -21.87 13.80
CA LYS A 48 20.70 -21.22 12.78
C LYS A 48 19.42 -21.99 12.52
N CYS A 49 18.37 -21.23 12.22
CA CYS A 49 17.12 -21.74 11.66
C CYS A 49 16.85 -21.03 10.33
N ARG A 50 16.39 -21.79 9.35
CA ARG A 50 16.13 -21.36 7.98
C ARG A 50 14.71 -21.72 7.57
N GLY A 51 14.07 -20.84 6.82
CA GLY A 51 12.75 -21.13 6.27
C GLY A 51 12.33 -20.14 5.19
N VAL A 52 11.42 -20.59 4.34
CA VAL A 52 10.80 -19.74 3.33
C VAL A 52 9.59 -19.08 3.97
N VAL A 53 9.60 -17.75 4.02
CA VAL A 53 8.53 -16.96 4.61
C VAL A 53 7.97 -16.00 3.57
N GLU A 54 6.65 -16.00 3.41
CA GLU A 54 5.92 -15.08 2.54
C GLU A 54 5.24 -14.02 3.39
N ILE A 55 5.39 -12.75 3.00
CA ILE A 55 4.79 -11.63 3.71
C ILE A 55 3.60 -11.07 2.91
N PRO A 56 2.51 -10.67 3.59
CA PRO A 56 1.41 -9.96 2.95
C PRO A 56 1.83 -8.53 2.62
N LEU A 57 1.75 -8.20 1.33
CA LEU A 57 2.05 -6.87 0.80
C LEU A 57 0.83 -6.28 0.11
N CYS A 58 0.80 -4.95 0.10
CA CYS A 58 -0.22 -4.16 -0.57
C CYS A 58 0.42 -3.32 -1.66
N ARG A 59 -0.13 -3.38 -2.87
CA ARG A 59 0.36 -2.61 -4.01
C ARG A 59 -0.78 -1.83 -4.63
N GLY A 60 -0.50 -0.57 -4.91
CA GLY A 60 -1.37 0.27 -5.70
C GLY A 60 -1.42 1.71 -5.20
N TYR A 61 -2.50 2.40 -5.50
CA TYR A 61 -2.66 3.83 -5.27
C TYR A 61 -4.00 4.14 -4.60
N CYS A 62 -3.97 5.17 -3.77
CA CYS A 62 -5.11 5.69 -3.04
C CYS A 62 -5.33 7.17 -3.35
N LYS A 63 -6.58 7.61 -3.32
CA LYS A 63 -6.93 8.99 -3.65
C LYS A 63 -6.55 9.92 -2.50
N THR A 64 -5.61 10.81 -2.76
CA THR A 64 -5.24 11.90 -1.87
C THR A 64 -5.92 13.19 -2.30
N SER A 65 -6.06 14.15 -1.38
CA SER A 65 -6.56 15.48 -1.69
C SER A 65 -5.83 16.54 -0.88
N GLU A 66 -5.60 17.69 -1.49
CA GLU A 66 -5.07 18.86 -0.81
C GLU A 66 -5.95 20.05 -1.17
N SER A 67 -6.27 20.87 -0.17
CA SER A 67 -7.00 22.10 -0.34
C SER A 67 -6.29 23.23 0.42
N GLY A 68 -6.11 24.37 -0.26
CA GLY A 68 -5.60 25.59 0.34
C GLY A 68 -6.75 26.56 0.61
N THR A 69 -6.74 27.24 1.75
CA THR A 69 -7.73 28.27 2.09
C THR A 69 -7.05 29.52 2.65
N TYR A 70 -7.72 30.67 2.59
CA TYR A 70 -7.23 31.93 3.18
C TYR A 70 -7.38 31.94 4.72
N THR A 71 -8.22 31.06 5.26
CA THR A 71 -8.46 30.88 6.69
C THR A 71 -7.46 29.90 7.30
N PHE A 72 -7.06 30.12 8.56
CA PHE A 72 -6.18 29.21 9.27
C PHE A 72 -6.91 27.90 9.65
N PRO A 73 -6.34 26.71 9.42
CA PRO A 73 -5.05 26.44 8.78
C PRO A 73 -5.12 26.64 7.25
N HIS A 74 -4.10 27.33 6.71
CA HIS A 74 -4.05 27.70 5.29
C HIS A 74 -4.03 26.51 4.32
N ARG A 75 -3.83 25.29 4.85
CA ARG A 75 -3.72 24.05 4.10
C ARG A 75 -4.40 22.92 4.86
N VAL A 76 -5.27 22.19 4.18
CA VAL A 76 -5.83 20.91 4.64
C VAL A 76 -5.42 19.84 3.64
N GLN A 77 -4.64 18.86 4.09
CA GLN A 77 -4.15 17.76 3.28
C GLN A 77 -4.71 16.44 3.82
N ASN A 78 -5.40 15.68 2.97
CA ASN A 78 -5.81 14.31 3.24
C ASN A 78 -4.90 13.37 2.43
N SER A 79 -3.97 12.75 3.14
CA SER A 79 -3.06 11.79 2.55
C SER A 79 -3.48 10.40 2.91
N SER A 80 -3.59 9.55 1.89
CA SER A 80 -3.99 8.16 2.03
C SER A 80 -2.98 7.29 1.31
N ALA A 81 -2.57 6.20 1.94
CA ALA A 81 -1.73 5.18 1.31
C ALA A 81 -2.40 3.81 1.35
N CYS A 82 -2.05 2.98 0.38
CA CYS A 82 -2.48 1.60 0.31
C CYS A 82 -1.69 0.80 1.36
N ALA A 83 -2.39 0.26 2.36
CA ALA A 83 -1.79 -0.43 3.49
C ALA A 83 -2.56 -1.72 3.82
N LEU A 84 -1.87 -2.66 4.46
CA LEU A 84 -2.46 -3.90 4.94
C LEU A 84 -3.42 -3.59 6.10
N ILE A 85 -4.64 -4.10 6.03
CA ILE A 85 -5.57 -4.08 7.16
C ILE A 85 -5.21 -5.29 8.03
N VAL A 86 -4.44 -5.03 9.08
CA VAL A 86 -3.97 -6.07 10.00
C VAL A 86 -5.16 -6.64 10.79
N THR A 87 -5.34 -7.95 10.72
CA THR A 87 -6.36 -8.70 11.46
C THR A 87 -5.79 -9.46 12.65
N GLY A 88 -4.48 -9.75 12.65
CA GLY A 88 -3.81 -10.44 13.74
C GLY A 88 -2.32 -10.66 13.51
N ILE A 89 -1.77 -11.66 14.21
CA ILE A 89 -0.38 -12.10 14.10
C ILE A 89 -0.39 -13.62 13.83
N GLN A 90 0.35 -14.06 12.81
CA GLN A 90 0.60 -15.48 12.52
C GLN A 90 2.02 -15.84 12.91
N ILE A 91 2.15 -17.02 13.51
CA ILE A 91 3.44 -17.61 13.85
C ILE A 91 3.79 -18.62 12.75
N VAL A 92 4.84 -18.35 11.99
CA VAL A 92 5.33 -19.21 10.92
C VAL A 92 6.53 -20.00 11.43
N PRO A 93 6.46 -21.35 11.50
CA PRO A 93 7.60 -22.17 11.91
C PRO A 93 8.65 -22.24 10.80
N LEU A 94 9.92 -22.18 11.19
CA LEU A 94 11.06 -22.43 10.31
C LEU A 94 11.35 -23.94 10.28
N THR A 95 11.51 -24.50 9.07
CA THR A 95 11.56 -25.95 8.86
C THR A 95 12.96 -26.56 9.00
N ASP A 96 14.01 -25.75 8.86
CA ASP A 96 15.40 -26.21 8.80
C ASP A 96 16.22 -25.57 9.93
N CYS A 97 16.36 -26.26 11.06
CA CYS A 97 17.05 -25.77 12.26
C CYS A 97 18.19 -26.70 12.68
N ASP A 98 19.31 -26.12 13.11
CA ASP A 98 20.41 -26.86 13.73
C ASP A 98 19.95 -27.57 15.02
N GLU A 99 20.51 -28.75 15.31
CA GLU A 99 20.15 -29.54 16.49
C GLU A 99 20.36 -28.76 17.80
N GLY A 100 19.32 -28.68 18.62
CA GLY A 100 19.32 -27.94 19.88
C GLY A 100 19.33 -26.41 19.71
N ALA A 101 18.84 -25.89 18.59
CA ALA A 101 18.52 -24.47 18.43
C ALA A 101 17.46 -23.99 19.46
N ASP A 102 17.59 -22.74 19.93
CA ASP A 102 16.62 -22.09 20.83
C ASP A 102 15.23 -22.05 20.19
N GLU A 103 14.18 -22.30 20.97
CA GLU A 103 12.79 -22.26 20.51
C GLU A 103 12.36 -20.90 19.96
N LYS A 104 12.98 -19.82 20.43
CA LYS A 104 12.71 -18.45 19.96
C LYS A 104 13.07 -18.23 18.49
N ILE A 105 14.07 -18.93 17.97
CA ILE A 105 14.48 -18.80 16.56
C ILE A 105 13.77 -19.81 15.65
N LYS A 106 12.95 -20.72 16.20
CA LYS A 106 12.23 -21.73 15.41
C LYS A 106 10.97 -21.17 14.74
N SER A 107 10.55 -19.95 15.07
CA SER A 107 9.36 -19.36 14.47
C SER A 107 9.46 -17.84 14.32
N VAL A 108 8.67 -17.29 13.40
CA VAL A 108 8.59 -15.86 13.13
C VAL A 108 7.16 -15.39 13.24
N SER A 109 6.96 -14.29 13.98
CA SER A 109 5.68 -13.60 14.04
C SER A 109 5.54 -12.63 12.87
N LEU A 110 4.54 -12.83 12.03
CA LEU A 110 4.18 -11.92 10.96
C LEU A 110 2.79 -11.32 11.20
N PRO A 111 2.59 -10.03 10.91
CA PRO A 111 1.24 -9.46 10.89
C PRO A 111 0.42 -10.14 9.80
N THR A 112 -0.77 -10.61 10.13
CA THR A 112 -1.72 -11.16 9.17
C THR A 112 -2.72 -10.11 8.74
N GLY A 113 -3.11 -10.20 7.48
CA GLY A 113 -4.22 -9.48 6.89
C GLY A 113 -4.56 -10.14 5.55
N ASP A 114 -5.85 -10.21 5.25
CA ASP A 114 -6.41 -10.80 4.02
C ASP A 114 -6.81 -9.74 3.00
N ARG A 115 -6.77 -8.46 3.39
CA ARG A 115 -7.21 -7.34 2.59
C ARG A 115 -6.31 -6.12 2.71
N CYS A 116 -6.16 -5.43 1.60
CA CYS A 116 -5.50 -4.13 1.53
C CYS A 116 -6.57 -3.04 1.40
N GLY A 117 -6.30 -1.87 2.00
CA GLY A 117 -7.21 -0.74 1.96
C GLY A 117 -6.48 0.59 1.96
N CYS A 118 -7.21 1.64 1.58
CA CYS A 118 -6.71 3.00 1.66
C CYS A 118 -6.86 3.52 3.09
N LYS A 119 -5.73 3.70 3.76
CA LYS A 119 -5.68 4.27 5.11
C LYS A 119 -5.24 5.73 5.03
N SER A 120 -6.00 6.62 5.64
CA SER A 120 -5.60 8.01 5.81
C SER A 120 -4.54 8.15 6.89
N PHE A 121 -3.53 8.97 6.61
CA PHE A 121 -2.47 9.35 7.52
C PHE A 121 -2.60 10.86 7.75
N PRO A 122 -3.02 11.29 8.95
CA PRO A 122 -2.93 12.70 9.29
C PRO A 122 -1.46 13.09 9.31
N PHE A 123 -1.14 14.22 8.69
CA PHE A 123 0.13 14.89 8.93
C PHE A 123 -0.12 15.86 10.08
N ASP A 124 0.53 15.62 11.21
CA ASP A 124 0.62 16.57 12.32
C ASP A 124 1.50 17.77 11.93
#